data_AF-A0A819RG61-F1
#
_entry.id   AF-A0A819RG61-F1
#
_cell.length_a   1.000
_cell.length_b   1.000
_cell.length_c   1.000
_cell.angle_alpha   90.00
_cell.angle_beta   90.00
_cell.angle_gamma   90.00
#
_symmetry.space_group_name_H-M   'P 1'
#
loop_
_entity.id
_entity.type
_entity.pdbx_description
1 polymer ?
#
loop_
_entity_poly.entity_id
_entity_poly.type
_entity_poly.pdbx_seq_one_letter_code
_entity_poly.pdbx_strand_id
1 'polypeptide(L)'
;TYTTMKMRIDTPASKIIKVAADKLGLRCDQPDDLKLCEVKSTGERTIYKESDLSISYGLSLNGRLFLAPADHLDALVPLPEQEGLSRGTWLKLEMFGSKELAYAITMYDYELFMAVNQHELLYQVFGRYKYGKITANLDIFMRRFNEIQFWVVTEICLTPSPGKRVQLLRKFIKLASYCKEFRNLNAFFAIVMGLSNIAVSRLSLTWERLPSKIKRMFSEFETLMDPSRNHRVYRSTLTKMTPPIILFMPLLLKDLTFIHEGNKTYLIEGLVNFEKMRMLSHTMRTMKICRSQALQLQAPQGAKNMSEIEEYVREMHVIDNQRILNQLSNKLEPRQT
;
A
#
# COMPACT_ATOMS: atom_id res chain seq x y z
N THR A 1 0.47 -15.83 23.19
CA THR A 1 0.71 -14.69 24.11
C THR A 1 1.53 -13.64 23.38
N TYR A 2 1.65 -12.42 23.90
CA TYR A 2 2.48 -11.38 23.30
C TYR A 2 3.32 -10.67 24.37
N THR A 3 4.39 -10.02 23.93
CA THR A 3 5.21 -9.15 24.78
C THR A 3 5.42 -7.81 24.07
N THR A 4 5.18 -6.73 24.80
CA THR A 4 5.43 -5.37 24.30
C THR A 4 6.86 -4.96 24.62
N MET A 5 7.56 -4.40 23.64
CA MET A 5 8.93 -3.92 23.80
C MET A 5 9.02 -2.45 23.39
N LYS A 6 9.87 -1.68 24.09
CA LYS A 6 10.20 -0.31 23.74
C LYS A 6 11.60 -0.30 23.13
N MET A 7 11.68 0.03 21.84
CA MET A 7 12.93 0.02 21.09
C MET A 7 12.94 1.16 20.07
N ARG A 8 14.14 1.50 19.58
CA ARG A 8 14.26 2.47 18.49
C ARG A 8 13.72 1.85 17.20
N ILE A 9 13.15 2.68 16.33
CA ILE A 9 12.63 2.28 15.02
C ILE A 9 13.69 1.66 14.09
N ASP A 10 14.96 2.03 14.29
CA ASP A 10 16.12 1.53 13.55
C ASP A 10 16.81 0.34 14.21
N THR A 11 16.16 -0.31 15.18
CA THR A 11 16.70 -1.49 15.86
C THR A 11 16.79 -2.67 14.87
N PRO A 12 17.96 -3.31 14.69
CA PRO A 12 18.10 -4.48 13.84
C PRO A 12 17.46 -5.72 14.45
N ALA A 13 17.05 -6.66 13.62
CA ALA A 13 16.37 -7.89 14.04
C ALA A 13 17.14 -8.66 15.13
N SER A 14 18.47 -8.77 15.04
CA SER A 14 19.32 -9.40 16.09
C SER A 14 19.07 -8.84 17.49
N LYS A 15 18.97 -7.51 17.61
CA LYS A 15 18.71 -6.86 18.89
C LYS A 15 17.25 -7.02 19.34
N ILE A 16 16.31 -7.08 18.40
CA ILE A 16 14.91 -7.40 18.69
C ILE A 16 14.80 -8.81 19.29
N ILE A 17 15.43 -9.80 18.65
CA ILE A 17 15.47 -11.21 19.10
C ILE A 17 16.02 -11.29 20.51
N LYS A 18 17.20 -10.70 20.76
CA LYS A 18 17.85 -10.74 22.08
C LYS A 18 16.97 -10.16 23.19
N VAL A 19 16.43 -8.95 22.99
CA VAL A 19 15.60 -8.29 24.02
C VAL A 19 14.29 -9.05 24.26
N ALA A 20 13.71 -9.63 23.21
CA ALA A 20 12.50 -10.43 23.32
C ALA A 20 12.76 -11.74 24.08
N ALA A 21 13.87 -12.43 23.79
CA ALA A 21 14.29 -13.65 24.47
C ALA A 21 14.53 -13.40 25.96
N ASP A 22 15.30 -12.37 26.31
CA ASP A 22 15.59 -11.97 27.69
C ASP A 22 14.29 -11.69 28.47
N LYS A 23 13.35 -10.96 27.87
CA LYS A 23 12.09 -10.59 28.51
C LYS A 23 11.12 -11.77 28.68
N LEU A 24 11.19 -12.75 27.79
CA LEU A 24 10.39 -13.97 27.86
C LEU A 24 11.04 -15.06 28.72
N GLY A 25 12.26 -14.83 29.22
CA GLY A 25 13.03 -15.83 29.97
C GLY A 25 13.42 -17.05 29.11
N LEU A 26 13.47 -16.89 27.78
CA LEU A 26 13.87 -17.95 26.87
C LEU A 26 15.38 -18.11 26.95
N ARG A 27 15.85 -19.21 27.54
CA ARG A 27 17.27 -19.59 27.49
C ARG A 27 17.53 -20.19 26.12
N CYS A 28 18.34 -19.51 25.31
CA CYS A 28 18.85 -20.07 24.07
C CYS A 28 20.16 -20.78 24.38
N ASP A 29 20.22 -22.09 24.17
CA ASP A 29 21.46 -22.84 24.30
C ASP A 29 22.41 -22.55 23.12
N GLN A 30 21.87 -22.05 21.99
CA GLN A 30 22.65 -21.49 20.87
C GLN A 30 22.11 -20.15 20.34
N PRO A 31 22.98 -19.27 19.79
CA PRO A 31 22.59 -17.97 19.24
C PRO A 31 21.56 -18.03 18.10
N ASP A 32 21.50 -19.16 17.40
CA ASP A 32 20.69 -19.36 16.19
C ASP A 32 19.28 -19.92 16.44
N ASP A 33 18.94 -20.25 17.69
CA ASP A 33 17.74 -21.01 18.01
C ASP A 33 16.46 -20.24 17.74
N LEU A 34 16.45 -18.93 18.01
CA LEU A 34 15.25 -18.09 17.84
C LEU A 34 15.31 -17.28 16.56
N LYS A 35 14.22 -17.33 15.80
CA LYS A 35 14.03 -16.54 14.59
C LYS A 35 12.90 -15.54 14.77
N LEU A 36 13.16 -14.31 14.33
CA LEU A 36 12.13 -13.29 14.17
C LEU A 36 11.50 -13.47 12.80
N CYS A 37 10.18 -13.58 12.73
CA CYS A 37 9.47 -13.67 11.47
C CYS A 37 8.21 -12.82 11.47
N GLU A 38 7.81 -12.37 10.30
CA GLU A 38 6.46 -11.91 10.04
C GLU A 38 5.59 -13.12 9.66
N VAL A 39 4.45 -13.29 10.30
CA VAL A 39 3.36 -14.14 9.82
C VAL A 39 2.31 -13.23 9.19
N LYS A 40 2.05 -13.42 7.90
CA LYS A 40 1.03 -12.67 7.14
C LYS A 40 -0.36 -13.26 7.38
N SER A 41 -1.42 -12.51 7.07
CA SER A 41 -2.81 -13.01 7.13
C SER A 41 -3.08 -14.23 6.22
N THR A 42 -2.22 -14.46 5.22
CA THR A 42 -2.25 -15.61 4.33
C THR A 42 -1.68 -16.89 4.95
N GLY A 43 -1.01 -16.79 6.10
CA GLY A 43 -0.21 -17.86 6.70
C GLY A 43 1.22 -17.95 6.14
N GLU A 44 1.57 -17.14 5.14
CA GLU A 44 2.95 -17.04 4.65
C GLU A 44 3.84 -16.40 5.72
N ARG A 45 5.08 -16.88 5.80
CA ARG A 45 6.07 -16.48 6.81
C ARG A 45 7.27 -15.84 6.14
N THR A 46 7.64 -14.65 6.57
CA THR A 46 8.87 -13.98 6.14
C THR A 46 9.85 -13.99 7.31
N ILE A 47 10.93 -14.77 7.22
CA ILE A 47 11.97 -14.81 8.26
C ILE A 47 12.92 -13.63 8.05
N TYR A 48 13.13 -12.84 9.10
CA TYR A 48 14.08 -11.73 9.08
C TYR A 48 15.51 -12.23 9.34
N LYS A 49 16.46 -11.70 8.57
CA LYS A 49 17.88 -11.85 8.85
C LYS A 49 18.25 -10.95 10.02
N GLU A 50 19.25 -11.35 10.79
CA GLU A 50 19.74 -10.58 11.94
C GLU A 50 20.13 -9.13 11.63
N SER A 51 20.55 -8.89 10.39
CA SER A 51 20.95 -7.60 9.82
C SER A 51 19.77 -6.72 9.38
N ASP A 52 18.55 -7.26 9.32
CA ASP A 52 17.41 -6.54 8.74
C ASP A 52 16.99 -5.36 9.62
N LEU A 53 16.56 -4.28 8.96
CA LEU A 53 16.18 -2.99 9.54
C LEU A 53 14.77 -2.58 9.09
N SER A 54 14.15 -1.63 9.83
CA SER A 54 12.80 -1.11 9.54
C SER A 54 11.74 -2.21 9.57
N ILE A 55 11.82 -3.06 10.59
CA ILE A 55 10.96 -4.25 10.73
C ILE A 55 9.50 -3.85 10.96
N SER A 56 9.23 -3.03 11.98
CA SER A 56 7.85 -2.73 12.42
C SER A 56 7.02 -2.00 11.37
N TYR A 57 7.64 -1.16 10.55
CA TYR A 57 6.96 -0.37 9.52
C TYR A 57 6.93 -1.06 8.16
N GLY A 58 7.74 -2.11 7.97
CA GLY A 58 7.80 -2.91 6.75
C GLY A 58 6.84 -4.10 6.71
N LEU A 59 5.98 -4.27 7.72
CA LEU A 59 4.99 -5.35 7.76
C LEU A 59 3.91 -5.17 6.70
N SER A 60 3.33 -6.28 6.26
CA SER A 60 2.07 -6.33 5.51
C SER A 60 0.93 -5.71 6.33
N LEU A 61 -0.19 -5.40 5.67
CA LEU A 61 -1.30 -4.65 6.28
C LEU A 61 -1.77 -5.29 7.59
N ASN A 62 -2.05 -6.59 7.55
CA ASN A 62 -2.43 -7.38 8.72
C ASN A 62 -1.30 -8.32 9.18
N GLY A 63 -0.03 -8.04 8.81
CA GLY A 63 1.12 -8.81 9.26
C GLY A 63 1.35 -8.68 10.76
N ARG A 64 1.93 -9.71 11.37
CA ARG A 64 2.30 -9.72 12.79
C ARG A 64 3.69 -10.31 12.98
N LEU A 65 4.43 -9.77 13.94
CA LEU A 65 5.75 -10.27 14.30
C LEU A 65 5.65 -11.40 15.31
N PHE A 66 6.39 -12.46 15.05
CA PHE A 66 6.53 -13.62 15.90
C PHE A 66 8.00 -13.90 16.17
N LEU A 67 8.28 -14.34 17.39
CA LEU A 67 9.54 -14.91 17.79
C LEU A 67 9.30 -16.38 18.08
N ALA A 68 10.00 -17.28 17.40
CA ALA A 68 9.85 -18.71 17.60
C ALA A 68 11.17 -19.45 17.38
N PRO A 69 11.34 -20.64 17.99
CA PRO A 69 12.38 -21.58 17.62
C PRO A 69 12.35 -21.91 16.12
N ALA A 70 13.52 -22.13 15.52
CA ALA A 70 13.64 -22.39 14.08
C ALA A 70 12.84 -23.63 13.62
N ASP A 71 12.80 -24.67 14.44
CA ASP A 71 12.04 -25.91 14.23
C ASP A 71 10.52 -25.74 14.42
N HIS A 72 10.07 -24.67 15.08
CA HIS A 72 8.66 -24.38 15.31
C HIS A 72 8.08 -23.36 14.33
N LEU A 73 8.87 -22.80 13.41
CA LEU A 73 8.40 -21.81 12.45
C LEU A 73 7.25 -22.32 11.59
N ASP A 74 7.27 -23.61 11.24
CA ASP A 74 6.23 -24.21 10.41
C ASP A 74 4.88 -24.39 11.12
N ALA A 75 4.87 -24.35 12.46
CA ALA A 75 3.66 -24.43 13.27
C ALA A 75 3.01 -23.06 13.50
N LEU A 76 3.66 -21.95 13.13
CA LEU A 76 3.09 -20.62 13.29
C LEU A 76 1.90 -20.41 12.35
N VAL A 77 0.80 -19.92 12.92
CA VAL A 77 -0.46 -19.61 12.22
C VAL A 77 -0.86 -18.15 12.44
N PRO A 78 -1.61 -17.55 11.50
CA PRO A 78 -2.15 -16.21 11.69
C PRO A 78 -3.06 -16.12 12.92
N LEU A 79 -3.04 -14.99 13.60
CA LEU A 79 -3.98 -14.68 14.69
C LEU A 79 -5.36 -14.32 14.12
N PRO A 80 -6.46 -14.53 14.88
CA PRO A 80 -7.81 -14.15 14.43
C PRO A 80 -7.94 -12.68 14.00
N GLU A 81 -7.24 -11.76 14.68
CA GLU A 81 -7.22 -10.34 14.33
C GLU A 81 -6.58 -10.03 12.97
N GLN A 82 -5.80 -10.95 12.39
CA GLN A 82 -5.17 -10.79 11.09
C GLN A 82 -6.13 -11.11 9.93
N GLU A 83 -7.29 -11.73 10.21
CA GLU A 83 -8.30 -12.02 9.19
C GLU A 83 -9.00 -10.74 8.69
N GLY A 84 -8.93 -9.65 9.46
CA GLY A 84 -9.53 -8.36 9.14
C GLY A 84 -10.99 -8.25 9.59
N LEU A 85 -11.76 -7.41 8.88
CA LEU A 85 -13.15 -7.12 9.22
C LEU A 85 -14.08 -8.30 8.94
N SER A 86 -14.94 -8.61 9.90
CA SER A 86 -16.05 -9.57 9.72
C SER A 86 -17.32 -8.92 9.16
N ARG A 87 -17.46 -7.59 9.29
CA ARG A 87 -18.58 -6.80 8.76
C ARG A 87 -18.06 -5.54 8.08
N GLY A 88 -18.57 -5.24 6.89
CA GLY A 88 -18.20 -4.05 6.12
C GLY A 88 -18.76 -2.77 6.75
N THR A 89 -18.15 -1.64 6.40
CA THR A 89 -18.54 -0.30 6.87
C THR A 89 -19.33 0.49 5.82
N TRP A 90 -19.85 -0.18 4.80
CA TRP A 90 -20.61 0.38 3.68
C TRP A 90 -21.73 1.35 4.07
N LEU A 91 -22.36 1.21 5.25
CA LEU A 91 -23.34 2.17 5.78
C LEU A 91 -22.74 3.57 5.99
N LYS A 92 -21.55 3.65 6.61
CA LYS A 92 -20.81 4.91 6.79
C LYS A 92 -20.43 5.49 5.43
N LEU A 93 -19.94 4.62 4.54
CA LEU A 93 -19.58 5.04 3.19
C LEU A 93 -20.76 5.57 2.39
N GLU A 94 -21.97 5.07 2.58
CA GLU A 94 -23.16 5.61 1.93
C GLU A 94 -23.41 7.07 2.32
N MET A 95 -23.17 7.41 3.59
CA MET A 95 -23.38 8.76 4.16
C MET A 95 -22.29 9.77 3.75
N PHE A 96 -21.06 9.33 3.54
CA PHE A 96 -19.97 10.24 3.19
C PHE A 96 -20.11 10.75 1.75
N GLY A 97 -19.82 12.01 1.47
CA GLY A 97 -19.75 12.47 0.08
C GLY A 97 -18.48 11.97 -0.61
N SER A 98 -18.54 11.70 -1.93
CA SER A 98 -17.37 11.13 -2.65
C SER A 98 -16.22 12.14 -2.80
N LYS A 99 -16.54 13.44 -2.86
CA LYS A 99 -15.55 14.51 -2.99
C LYS A 99 -14.87 14.79 -1.65
N GLU A 100 -15.64 14.77 -0.57
CA GLU A 100 -15.20 14.89 0.83
C GLU A 100 -14.27 13.74 1.19
N LEU A 101 -14.64 12.50 0.83
CA LEU A 101 -13.79 11.34 1.03
C LEU A 101 -12.49 11.43 0.20
N ALA A 102 -12.57 11.89 -1.06
CA ALA A 102 -11.38 12.11 -1.88
C ALA A 102 -10.45 13.18 -1.30
N TYR A 103 -11.04 14.25 -0.74
CA TYR A 103 -10.33 15.34 -0.11
C TYR A 103 -9.58 14.84 1.13
N ALA A 104 -10.26 14.17 2.05
CA ALA A 104 -9.64 13.61 3.25
C ALA A 104 -8.52 12.59 2.92
N ILE A 105 -8.74 11.69 1.95
CA ILE A 105 -7.70 10.78 1.45
C ILE A 105 -6.51 11.56 0.90
N THR A 106 -6.76 12.59 0.09
CA THR A 106 -5.68 13.37 -0.54
C THR A 106 -4.88 14.18 0.48
N MET A 107 -5.54 14.77 1.48
CA MET A 107 -4.86 15.49 2.54
C MET A 107 -3.96 14.56 3.36
N TYR A 108 -4.48 13.39 3.75
CA TYR A 108 -3.68 12.41 4.50
C TYR A 108 -2.54 11.82 3.67
N ASP A 109 -2.80 11.41 2.42
CA ASP A 109 -1.77 10.90 1.52
C ASP A 109 -0.70 11.97 1.23
N TYR A 110 -1.07 13.25 1.19
CA TYR A 110 -0.12 14.35 1.02
C TYR A 110 0.82 14.47 2.22
N GLU A 111 0.32 14.37 3.46
CA GLU A 111 1.14 14.34 4.68
C GLU A 111 2.16 13.18 4.62
N LEU A 112 1.67 11.96 4.33
CA LEU A 112 2.50 10.77 4.25
C LEU A 112 3.53 10.88 3.13
N PHE A 113 3.12 11.37 1.96
CA PHE A 113 4.03 11.62 0.86
C PHE A 113 5.10 12.60 1.33
N MET A 114 4.75 13.82 1.76
CA MET A 114 5.73 14.85 2.14
C MET A 114 6.71 14.40 3.23
N ALA A 115 6.32 13.48 4.12
CA ALA A 115 7.20 12.88 5.12
C ALA A 115 8.33 12.01 4.53
N VAL A 116 8.13 11.40 3.35
CA VAL A 116 9.15 10.57 2.69
C VAL A 116 10.34 11.43 2.26
N ASN A 117 11.52 11.15 2.82
CA ASN A 117 12.76 11.75 2.35
C ASN A 117 13.22 11.07 1.05
N GLN A 118 13.66 11.85 0.06
CA GLN A 118 14.15 11.31 -1.22
C GLN A 118 15.26 10.26 -1.07
N HIS A 119 16.08 10.32 -0.01
CA HIS A 119 17.12 9.33 0.23
C HIS A 119 16.56 7.96 0.67
N GLU A 120 15.35 7.90 1.23
CA GLU A 120 14.71 6.63 1.57
C GLU A 120 14.50 5.75 0.33
N LEU A 121 14.24 6.37 -0.84
CA LEU A 121 14.20 5.66 -2.12
C LEU A 121 15.53 4.97 -2.45
N LEU A 122 16.65 5.65 -2.21
CA LEU A 122 17.97 5.10 -2.46
C LEU A 122 18.30 3.97 -1.48
N TYR A 123 18.00 4.15 -0.20
CA TYR A 123 18.21 3.10 0.81
C TYR A 123 17.36 1.87 0.52
N GLN A 124 16.13 2.07 0.03
CA GLN A 124 15.26 0.98 -0.38
C GLN A 124 15.85 0.19 -1.54
N VAL A 125 16.36 0.88 -2.57
CA VAL A 125 16.84 0.26 -3.81
C VAL A 125 18.23 -0.35 -3.67
N PHE A 126 19.12 0.30 -2.93
CA PHE A 126 20.51 -0.17 -2.76
C PHE A 126 20.70 -1.08 -1.53
N GLY A 127 19.66 -1.23 -0.70
CA GLY A 127 19.67 -2.04 0.52
C GLY A 127 19.87 -1.22 1.79
N ARG A 128 18.86 -1.24 2.67
CA ARG A 128 18.80 -0.51 3.96
C ARG A 128 20.01 -0.79 4.85
N TYR A 129 20.36 -2.06 4.99
CA TYR A 129 21.45 -2.54 5.82
C TYR A 129 22.81 -1.95 5.39
N LYS A 130 23.05 -1.84 4.07
CA LYS A 130 24.32 -1.32 3.53
C LYS A 130 24.64 0.09 4.01
N TYR A 131 23.62 0.88 4.32
CA TYR A 131 23.77 2.26 4.79
C TYR A 131 23.47 2.43 6.28
N GLY A 132 23.02 1.37 6.97
CA GLY A 132 22.51 1.48 8.34
C GLY A 132 21.36 2.48 8.46
N LYS A 133 20.51 2.61 7.43
CA LYS A 133 19.40 3.56 7.38
C LYS A 133 18.07 2.84 7.17
N ILE A 134 17.04 3.35 7.83
CA ILE A 134 15.65 2.89 7.65
C ILE A 134 14.92 3.71 6.58
N THR A 135 13.76 3.21 6.16
CA THR A 135 12.89 3.80 5.14
C THR A 135 11.44 3.88 5.62
N ALA A 136 11.24 4.14 6.92
CA ALA A 136 9.94 4.00 7.56
C ALA A 136 8.84 4.87 6.93
N ASN A 137 9.14 6.10 6.51
CA ASN A 137 8.13 6.95 5.88
C ASN A 137 7.74 6.39 4.51
N LEU A 138 8.73 5.94 3.73
CA LEU A 138 8.49 5.26 2.47
C LEU A 138 7.67 3.98 2.68
N ASP A 139 8.00 3.19 3.70
CA ASP A 139 7.30 1.94 4.03
C ASP A 139 5.83 2.21 4.36
N ILE A 140 5.54 3.21 5.21
CA ILE A 140 4.18 3.64 5.54
C ILE A 140 3.43 4.10 4.29
N PHE A 141 4.06 4.92 3.44
CA PHE A 141 3.40 5.43 2.24
C PHE A 141 3.12 4.33 1.19
N MET A 142 4.02 3.36 1.07
CA MET A 142 3.80 2.18 0.23
C MET A 142 2.73 1.25 0.82
N ARG A 143 2.70 1.08 2.14
CA ARG A 143 1.65 0.35 2.85
C ARG A 143 0.29 1.01 2.62
N ARG A 144 0.22 2.34 2.66
CA ARG A 144 -1.01 3.12 2.39
C ARG A 144 -1.61 2.85 1.01
N PHE A 145 -0.78 2.66 -0.02
CA PHE A 145 -1.26 2.27 -1.35
C PHE A 145 -2.04 0.95 -1.30
N ASN A 146 -1.46 -0.07 -0.66
CA ASN A 146 -2.10 -1.37 -0.51
C ASN A 146 -3.34 -1.29 0.38
N GLU A 147 -3.31 -0.47 1.43
CA GLU A 147 -4.44 -0.25 2.35
C GLU A 147 -5.66 0.26 1.58
N ILE A 148 -5.51 1.31 0.77
CA ILE A 148 -6.61 1.84 -0.06
C ILE A 148 -7.08 0.79 -1.07
N GLN A 149 -6.15 0.06 -1.71
CA GLN A 149 -6.50 -0.98 -2.67
C GLN A 149 -7.36 -2.08 -2.03
N PHE A 150 -6.91 -2.64 -0.91
CA PHE A 150 -7.63 -3.72 -0.21
C PHE A 150 -8.88 -3.22 0.50
N TRP A 151 -8.93 -1.96 0.91
CA TRP A 151 -10.14 -1.33 1.44
C TRP A 151 -11.29 -1.36 0.43
N VAL A 152 -11.02 -0.99 -0.83
CA VAL A 152 -12.02 -1.06 -1.90
C VAL A 152 -12.54 -2.49 -2.08
N VAL A 153 -11.65 -3.47 -2.12
CA VAL A 153 -12.02 -4.88 -2.31
C VAL A 153 -12.82 -5.41 -1.11
N THR A 154 -12.37 -5.08 0.10
CA THR A 154 -12.99 -5.48 1.38
C THR A 154 -14.42 -4.98 1.44
N GLU A 155 -14.65 -3.69 1.22
CA GLU A 155 -15.98 -3.09 1.35
C GLU A 155 -16.96 -3.63 0.30
N ILE A 156 -16.50 -3.86 -0.94
CA ILE A 156 -17.34 -4.48 -1.97
C ILE A 156 -17.68 -5.94 -1.60
N CYS A 157 -16.70 -6.73 -1.17
CA CYS A 157 -16.88 -8.15 -0.84
C CYS A 157 -17.70 -8.36 0.45
N LEU A 158 -17.73 -7.38 1.36
CA LEU A 158 -18.54 -7.40 2.58
C LEU A 158 -19.92 -6.74 2.41
N THR A 159 -20.28 -6.31 1.19
CA THR A 159 -21.62 -5.72 0.91
C THR A 159 -22.56 -6.79 0.32
N PRO A 160 -23.46 -7.38 1.14
CA PRO A 160 -24.30 -8.50 0.69
C PRO A 160 -25.36 -8.07 -0.32
N SER A 161 -26.00 -6.93 -0.09
CA SER A 161 -27.09 -6.45 -0.94
C SER A 161 -26.57 -6.03 -2.34
N PRO A 162 -27.08 -6.64 -3.43
CA PRO A 162 -26.64 -6.28 -4.79
C PRO A 162 -26.86 -4.80 -5.12
N GLY A 163 -28.00 -4.23 -4.70
CA GLY A 163 -28.29 -2.81 -4.95
C GLY A 163 -27.28 -1.88 -4.28
N LYS A 164 -26.95 -2.16 -3.01
CA LYS A 164 -25.96 -1.38 -2.25
C LYS A 164 -24.55 -1.57 -2.82
N ARG A 165 -24.21 -2.78 -3.25
CA ARG A 165 -22.93 -3.08 -3.89
C ARG A 165 -22.74 -2.32 -5.21
N VAL A 166 -23.79 -2.19 -6.04
CA VAL A 166 -23.76 -1.33 -7.25
C VAL A 166 -23.55 0.14 -6.89
N GLN A 167 -24.22 0.63 -5.84
CA GLN A 167 -24.04 2.01 -5.37
C GLN A 167 -22.61 2.27 -4.87
N LEU A 168 -22.05 1.33 -4.11
CA LEU A 168 -20.69 1.38 -3.59
C LEU A 168 -19.65 1.33 -4.71
N LEU A 169 -19.84 0.44 -5.69
CA LEU A 169 -18.99 0.36 -6.89
C LEU A 169 -18.99 1.68 -7.67
N ARG A 170 -20.19 2.26 -7.91
CA ARG A 170 -20.33 3.59 -8.50
C ARG A 170 -19.62 4.67 -7.67
N LYS A 171 -19.68 4.57 -6.34
CA LYS A 171 -19.05 5.52 -5.42
C LYS A 171 -17.52 5.47 -5.54
N PHE A 172 -16.91 4.29 -5.56
CA PHE A 172 -15.47 4.15 -5.73
C PHE A 172 -14.96 4.67 -7.07
N ILE A 173 -15.71 4.47 -8.16
CA ILE A 173 -15.35 5.04 -9.47
C ILE A 173 -15.39 6.58 -9.41
N LYS A 174 -16.41 7.17 -8.78
CA LYS A 174 -16.46 8.63 -8.56
C LYS A 174 -15.33 9.13 -7.65
N LEU A 175 -15.02 8.38 -6.59
CA LEU A 175 -13.94 8.68 -5.67
C LEU A 175 -12.59 8.73 -6.40
N ALA A 176 -12.29 7.72 -7.23
CA ALA A 176 -11.09 7.71 -8.07
C ALA A 176 -11.04 8.93 -9.00
N SER A 177 -12.17 9.29 -9.63
CA SER A 177 -12.26 10.50 -10.45
C SER A 177 -11.83 11.76 -9.70
N TYR A 178 -12.30 11.94 -8.46
CA TYR A 178 -11.93 13.08 -7.63
C TYR A 178 -10.48 13.02 -7.15
N CYS A 179 -9.95 11.85 -6.79
CA CYS A 179 -8.52 11.70 -6.49
C CYS A 179 -7.65 12.14 -7.68
N LYS A 180 -8.02 11.75 -8.89
CA LYS A 180 -7.34 12.20 -10.12
C LYS A 180 -7.47 13.71 -10.34
N GLU A 181 -8.66 14.28 -10.13
CA GLU A 181 -8.90 15.74 -10.18
C GLU A 181 -8.00 16.50 -9.20
N PHE A 182 -7.83 15.98 -7.99
CA PHE A 182 -6.95 16.52 -6.95
C PHE A 182 -5.46 16.21 -7.19
N ARG A 183 -5.11 15.61 -8.33
CA ARG A 183 -3.75 15.18 -8.69
C ARG A 183 -3.14 14.20 -7.69
N ASN A 184 -3.98 13.46 -6.96
CA ASN A 184 -3.58 12.30 -6.17
C ASN A 184 -3.63 11.05 -7.05
N LEU A 185 -2.56 10.82 -7.82
CA LEU A 185 -2.46 9.67 -8.69
C LEU A 185 -2.24 8.38 -7.89
N ASN A 186 -1.63 8.45 -6.71
CA ASN A 186 -1.42 7.30 -5.84
C ASN A 186 -2.74 6.64 -5.42
N ALA A 187 -3.64 7.41 -4.79
CA ALA A 187 -4.96 6.90 -4.41
C ALA A 187 -5.83 6.54 -5.61
N PHE A 188 -5.76 7.32 -6.69
CA PHE A 188 -6.45 6.99 -7.93
C PHE A 188 -6.10 5.57 -8.40
N PHE A 189 -4.80 5.25 -8.54
CA PHE A 189 -4.38 3.92 -8.98
C PHE A 189 -4.72 2.85 -7.94
N ALA A 190 -4.57 3.12 -6.65
CA ALA A 190 -4.94 2.17 -5.60
C ALA A 190 -6.41 1.77 -5.70
N ILE A 191 -7.31 2.75 -5.88
CA ILE A 191 -8.75 2.49 -6.03
C ILE A 191 -9.05 1.72 -7.31
N VAL A 192 -8.49 2.14 -8.44
CA VAL A 192 -8.74 1.48 -9.74
C VAL A 192 -8.20 0.03 -9.71
N MET A 193 -7.02 -0.20 -9.14
CA MET A 193 -6.47 -1.55 -8.95
C MET A 193 -7.31 -2.40 -7.99
N GLY A 194 -7.90 -1.79 -6.95
CA GLY A 194 -8.87 -2.46 -6.09
C GLY A 194 -10.13 -2.87 -6.85
N LEU A 195 -10.64 -2.02 -7.74
CA LEU A 195 -11.80 -2.32 -8.59
C LEU A 195 -11.50 -3.40 -9.65
N SER A 196 -10.27 -3.42 -10.19
CA SER A 196 -9.82 -4.45 -11.14
C SER A 196 -9.40 -5.76 -10.46
N ASN A 197 -9.33 -5.81 -9.12
CA ASN A 197 -9.02 -7.04 -8.37
C ASN A 197 -9.98 -8.17 -8.76
N ILE A 198 -9.47 -9.40 -8.88
CA ILE A 198 -10.25 -10.56 -9.33
C ILE A 198 -11.50 -10.83 -8.48
N ALA A 199 -11.50 -10.50 -7.18
CA ALA A 199 -12.67 -10.64 -6.32
C ALA A 199 -13.77 -9.61 -6.64
N VAL A 200 -13.43 -8.47 -7.25
CA VAL A 200 -14.39 -7.42 -7.63
C VAL A 200 -14.77 -7.52 -9.10
N SER A 201 -13.80 -7.66 -10.00
CA SER A 201 -14.02 -7.68 -11.45
C SER A 201 -14.88 -8.86 -11.92
N ARG A 202 -14.89 -9.97 -11.17
CA ARG A 202 -15.75 -11.15 -11.44
C ARG A 202 -17.24 -10.96 -11.15
N LEU A 203 -17.64 -9.91 -10.43
CA LEU A 203 -19.03 -9.68 -9.99
C LEU A 203 -19.90 -9.15 -11.14
N SER A 204 -20.07 -9.95 -12.20
CA SER A 204 -20.69 -9.53 -13.46
C SER A 204 -22.09 -8.94 -13.26
N LEU A 205 -22.91 -9.50 -12.37
CA LEU A 205 -24.27 -9.01 -12.11
C LEU A 205 -24.24 -7.61 -11.47
N THR A 206 -23.20 -7.32 -10.68
CA THR A 206 -22.98 -5.99 -10.11
C THR A 206 -22.50 -5.01 -11.17
N TRP A 207 -21.50 -5.39 -11.97
CA TRP A 207 -20.96 -4.54 -13.04
C TRP A 207 -22.02 -4.22 -14.09
N GLU A 208 -22.82 -5.18 -14.51
CA GLU A 208 -23.88 -5.02 -15.52
C GLU A 208 -24.90 -3.95 -15.15
N ARG A 209 -25.25 -3.85 -13.86
CA ARG A 209 -26.22 -2.88 -13.32
C ARG A 209 -25.68 -1.46 -13.20
N LEU A 210 -24.38 -1.22 -13.43
CA LEU A 210 -23.84 0.13 -13.44
C LEU A 210 -24.36 0.93 -14.65
N PRO A 211 -24.66 2.23 -14.47
CA PRO A 211 -24.94 3.12 -15.59
C PRO A 211 -23.78 3.15 -16.61
N SER A 212 -24.10 3.19 -17.89
CA SER A 212 -23.13 3.19 -19.01
C SER A 212 -22.07 4.31 -18.88
N LYS A 213 -22.48 5.51 -18.44
CA LYS A 213 -21.58 6.63 -18.17
C LYS A 213 -20.48 6.29 -17.15
N ILE A 214 -20.83 5.53 -16.11
CA ILE A 214 -19.90 5.13 -15.05
C ILE A 214 -18.97 4.01 -15.53
N LYS A 215 -19.50 3.04 -16.31
CA LYS A 215 -18.68 2.02 -16.96
C LYS A 215 -17.62 2.63 -17.87
N ARG A 216 -18.02 3.58 -18.73
CA ARG A 216 -17.09 4.28 -19.63
C ARG A 216 -16.00 5.03 -18.87
N MET A 217 -16.37 5.72 -17.79
CA MET A 217 -15.40 6.39 -16.91
C MET A 217 -14.38 5.41 -16.32
N PHE A 218 -14.82 4.23 -15.86
CA PHE A 218 -13.91 3.20 -15.37
C PHE A 218 -13.00 2.65 -16.47
N SER A 219 -13.52 2.37 -17.67
CA SER A 219 -12.69 1.95 -18.81
C SER A 219 -11.63 2.99 -19.18
N GLU A 220 -11.95 4.29 -19.12
CA GLU A 220 -10.97 5.37 -19.31
C GLU A 220 -9.88 5.33 -18.22
N PHE A 221 -10.21 4.96 -16.99
CA PHE A 221 -9.22 4.80 -15.91
C PHE A 221 -8.28 3.62 -16.16
N GLU A 222 -8.80 2.50 -16.67
CA GLU A 222 -7.99 1.33 -17.03
C GLU A 222 -6.98 1.66 -18.15
N THR A 223 -7.32 2.53 -19.10
CA THR A 223 -6.35 2.98 -20.12
C THR A 223 -5.13 3.69 -19.52
N LEU A 224 -5.30 4.36 -18.37
CA LEU A 224 -4.20 5.05 -17.69
C LEU A 224 -3.27 4.06 -16.96
N MET A 225 -3.75 2.84 -16.67
CA MET A 225 -2.97 1.76 -16.06
C MET A 225 -2.17 0.93 -17.08
N ASP A 226 -2.42 1.11 -18.38
CA ASP A 226 -1.82 0.30 -19.43
C ASP A 226 -0.28 0.23 -19.30
N PRO A 227 0.31 -0.96 -19.07
CA PRO A 227 1.75 -1.13 -18.93
C PRO A 227 2.50 -0.99 -20.27
N SER A 228 1.80 -0.99 -21.40
CA SER A 228 2.37 -0.95 -22.73
C SER A 228 3.34 0.23 -22.93
N ARG A 229 4.45 -0.07 -23.61
CA ARG A 229 5.55 0.90 -23.86
C ARG A 229 6.02 1.60 -22.58
N ASN A 230 6.16 0.82 -21.50
CA ASN A 230 6.57 1.28 -20.17
C ASN A 230 5.65 2.36 -19.58
N HIS A 231 4.35 2.06 -19.48
CA HIS A 231 3.33 2.95 -18.93
C HIS A 231 3.27 4.32 -19.64
N ARG A 232 3.33 4.31 -20.98
CA ARG A 232 3.43 5.54 -21.79
C ARG A 232 2.30 6.53 -21.53
N VAL A 233 1.07 6.02 -21.34
CA VAL A 233 -0.11 6.86 -21.12
C VAL A 233 0.04 7.62 -19.79
N TYR A 234 0.30 6.92 -18.69
CA TYR A 234 0.58 7.53 -17.39
C TYR A 234 1.72 8.55 -17.46
N ARG A 235 2.87 8.19 -18.05
CA ARG A 235 4.02 9.10 -18.14
C ARG A 235 3.69 10.36 -18.92
N SER A 236 2.95 10.24 -20.02
CA SER A 236 2.52 11.38 -20.84
C SER A 236 1.49 12.26 -20.12
N THR A 237 0.66 11.67 -19.26
CA THR A 237 -0.25 12.44 -18.39
C THR A 237 0.52 13.19 -17.31
N LEU A 238 1.47 12.52 -16.65
CA LEU A 238 2.26 13.12 -15.57
C LEU A 238 3.05 14.35 -16.03
N THR A 239 3.65 14.33 -17.23
CA THR A 239 4.41 15.48 -17.75
C THR A 239 3.56 16.70 -18.09
N LYS A 240 2.25 16.51 -18.31
CA LYS A 240 1.29 17.58 -18.60
C LYS A 240 0.64 18.15 -17.34
N MET A 241 0.78 17.48 -16.19
CA MET A 241 0.22 17.94 -14.94
C MET A 241 1.13 18.98 -14.28
N THR A 242 0.50 19.98 -13.65
CA THR A 242 1.21 20.95 -12.82
C THR A 242 1.34 20.41 -11.39
N PRO A 243 2.47 20.65 -10.70
CA PRO A 243 2.61 20.36 -9.27
C PRO A 243 1.58 21.14 -8.39
N PRO A 244 1.31 20.68 -7.16
CA PRO A 244 1.75 19.41 -6.59
C PRO A 244 0.99 18.19 -7.14
N ILE A 245 1.69 17.05 -7.20
CA ILE A 245 1.15 15.76 -7.66
C ILE A 245 1.59 14.68 -6.67
N ILE A 246 0.66 13.90 -6.15
CA ILE A 246 1.01 12.70 -5.36
C ILE A 246 1.23 11.56 -6.35
N LEU A 247 2.50 11.18 -6.51
CA LEU A 247 2.96 10.25 -7.53
C LEU A 247 2.50 8.81 -7.28
N PHE A 248 2.33 8.05 -8.38
CA PHE A 248 2.24 6.60 -8.30
C PHE A 248 3.63 6.02 -7.94
N MET A 249 3.91 5.91 -6.64
CA MET A 249 5.22 5.52 -6.11
C MET A 249 5.70 4.13 -6.52
N PRO A 250 4.83 3.10 -6.63
CA PRO A 250 5.26 1.79 -7.11
C PRO A 250 6.00 1.84 -8.45
N LEU A 251 5.56 2.67 -9.41
CA LEU A 251 6.24 2.80 -10.69
C LEU A 251 7.57 3.57 -10.58
N LEU A 252 7.65 4.58 -9.72
CA LEU A 252 8.91 5.29 -9.46
C LEU A 252 9.98 4.35 -8.85
N LEU A 253 9.57 3.52 -7.88
CA LEU A 253 10.45 2.52 -7.27
C LEU A 253 10.85 1.42 -8.26
N LYS A 254 9.92 0.97 -9.11
CA LYS A 254 10.24 0.07 -10.23
C LYS A 254 11.34 0.68 -11.09
N ASP A 255 11.20 1.92 -11.55
CA ASP A 255 12.20 2.58 -12.39
C ASP A 255 13.59 2.63 -11.72
N LEU A 256 13.65 3.03 -10.44
CA LEU A 256 14.92 3.07 -9.70
C LEU A 256 15.55 1.67 -9.52
N THR A 257 14.72 0.66 -9.26
CA THR A 257 15.16 -0.74 -9.12
C THR A 257 15.76 -1.26 -10.43
N PHE A 258 15.05 -1.06 -11.55
CA PHE A 258 15.52 -1.46 -12.88
C PHE A 258 16.83 -0.75 -13.27
N ILE A 259 16.96 0.55 -12.95
CA ILE A 259 18.23 1.27 -13.17
C ILE A 259 19.34 0.66 -12.30
N HIS A 260 19.05 0.35 -11.04
CA HIS A 260 20.03 -0.19 -10.12
C HIS A 260 20.54 -1.58 -10.53
N GLU A 261 19.63 -2.48 -10.89
CA GLU A 261 19.94 -3.86 -11.28
C GLU A 261 20.53 -3.96 -12.68
N GLY A 262 20.04 -3.14 -13.62
CA GLY A 262 20.49 -3.14 -15.02
C GLY A 262 21.87 -2.49 -15.25
N ASN A 263 22.39 -1.72 -14.29
CA ASN A 263 23.64 -0.97 -14.45
C ASN A 263 24.60 -1.26 -13.29
N LYS A 264 25.86 -1.62 -13.59
CA LYS A 264 26.89 -1.81 -12.56
C LYS A 264 27.25 -0.47 -11.89
N THR A 265 27.43 -0.49 -10.57
CA THR A 265 27.82 0.70 -9.78
C THR A 265 29.26 1.10 -10.03
N TYR A 266 30.14 0.13 -10.26
CA TYR A 266 31.54 0.32 -10.60
C TYR A 266 31.82 -0.27 -11.98
N LEU A 267 32.66 0.41 -12.74
CA LEU A 267 33.21 -0.08 -14.02
C LEU A 267 34.31 -1.12 -13.75
N ILE A 268 34.80 -1.78 -14.81
CA ILE A 268 35.81 -2.84 -14.72
C ILE A 268 37.09 -2.34 -14.01
N GLU A 269 37.44 -1.08 -14.19
CA GLU A 269 38.61 -0.43 -13.59
C GLU A 269 38.39 0.05 -12.13
N GLY A 270 37.26 -0.29 -11.51
CA GLY A 270 36.90 0.16 -10.16
C GLY A 270 36.40 1.61 -10.07
N LEU A 271 36.33 2.32 -11.20
CA LEU A 271 35.78 3.68 -11.28
C LEU A 271 34.26 3.69 -11.07
N VAL A 272 33.75 4.74 -10.43
CA VAL A 272 32.30 4.91 -10.23
C VAL A 272 31.60 5.16 -11.57
N ASN A 273 30.57 4.38 -11.87
CA ASN A 273 29.74 4.58 -13.05
C ASN A 273 28.82 5.81 -12.86
N PHE A 274 29.30 6.98 -13.26
CA PHE A 274 28.54 8.22 -13.11
C PHE A 274 27.31 8.29 -14.02
N GLU A 275 27.24 7.50 -15.08
CA GLU A 275 26.06 7.42 -15.95
C GLU A 275 24.89 6.79 -15.21
N LYS A 276 25.14 5.69 -14.48
CA LYS A 276 24.14 5.12 -13.55
C LYS A 276 23.66 6.18 -12.53
N MET A 277 24.59 6.97 -11.98
CA MET A 277 24.25 8.02 -11.01
C MET A 277 23.37 9.11 -11.63
N ARG A 278 23.63 9.51 -12.88
CA ARG A 278 22.78 10.45 -13.62
C ARG A 278 21.38 9.90 -13.86
N MET A 279 21.26 8.64 -14.27
CA MET A 279 19.96 7.99 -14.49
C MET A 279 19.12 7.98 -13.20
N LEU A 280 19.72 7.59 -12.07
CA LEU A 280 19.05 7.59 -10.77
C LEU A 280 18.63 9.01 -10.35
N SER A 281 19.54 9.98 -10.48
CA SER A 281 19.25 11.39 -10.17
C SER A 281 18.11 11.95 -11.02
N HIS A 282 18.08 11.61 -12.31
CA HIS A 282 17.00 12.02 -13.22
C HIS A 282 15.65 11.48 -12.75
N THR A 283 15.55 10.19 -12.41
CA THR A 283 14.33 9.58 -11.89
C THR A 283 13.91 10.19 -10.55
N MET A 284 14.86 10.43 -9.63
CA MET A 284 14.57 11.08 -8.35
C MET A 284 14.05 12.52 -8.51
N ARG A 285 14.49 13.24 -9.54
CA ARG A 285 14.04 14.61 -9.82
C ARG A 285 12.54 14.69 -10.08
N THR A 286 11.90 13.62 -10.57
CA THR A 286 10.44 13.53 -10.72
C THR A 286 9.73 13.79 -9.39
N MET A 287 10.16 13.14 -8.31
CA MET A 287 9.59 13.35 -6.97
C MET A 287 9.76 14.80 -6.50
N LYS A 288 10.92 15.41 -6.75
CA LYS A 288 11.19 16.81 -6.41
C LYS A 288 10.27 17.76 -7.18
N ILE A 289 10.06 17.54 -8.48
CA ILE A 289 9.16 18.37 -9.32
C ILE A 289 7.72 18.26 -8.81
N CYS A 290 7.25 17.05 -8.54
CA CYS A 290 5.89 16.80 -8.06
C CYS A 290 5.61 17.42 -6.67
N ARG A 291 6.64 17.77 -5.90
CA ARG A 291 6.54 18.46 -4.61
C ARG A 291 6.93 19.94 -4.64
N SER A 292 7.14 20.50 -5.83
CA SER A 292 7.70 21.85 -5.96
C SER A 292 6.73 22.97 -5.56
N GLN A 293 5.44 22.66 -5.36
CA GLN A 293 4.40 23.59 -4.94
C GLN A 293 3.62 23.00 -3.76
N ALA A 294 3.05 23.87 -2.91
CA ALA A 294 2.20 23.45 -1.81
C ALA A 294 0.82 23.00 -2.31
N LEU A 295 0.22 22.02 -1.63
CA LEU A 295 -1.15 21.58 -1.92
C LEU A 295 -2.15 22.65 -1.51
N GLN A 296 -2.86 23.21 -2.50
CA GLN A 296 -3.93 24.18 -2.31
C GLN A 296 -5.26 23.55 -2.72
N LEU A 297 -5.85 22.76 -1.82
CA LEU A 297 -7.20 22.22 -1.99
C LEU A 297 -8.16 22.90 -1.01
N GLN A 298 -9.25 23.43 -1.54
CA GLN A 298 -10.32 23.96 -0.70
C GLN A 298 -11.16 22.81 -0.15
N ALA A 299 -11.41 22.83 1.16
CA ALA A 299 -12.32 21.90 1.78
C ALA A 299 -13.71 22.02 1.12
N PRO A 300 -14.39 20.90 0.83
CA PRO A 300 -15.75 20.93 0.30
C PRO A 300 -16.70 21.72 1.22
N GLN A 301 -17.41 22.69 0.65
CA GLN A 301 -18.34 23.53 1.40
C GLN A 301 -19.55 22.72 1.89
N GLY A 302 -19.97 22.93 3.14
CA GLY A 302 -21.17 22.31 3.71
C GLY A 302 -21.00 20.88 4.23
N ALA A 303 -19.76 20.37 4.34
CA ALA A 303 -19.50 19.05 4.88
C ALA A 303 -19.73 19.00 6.41
N LYS A 304 -20.91 18.53 6.83
CA LYS A 304 -21.28 18.42 8.25
C LYS A 304 -20.47 17.39 9.05
N ASN A 305 -19.86 16.40 8.37
CA ASN A 305 -19.22 15.25 9.00
C ASN A 305 -17.73 15.11 8.62
N MET A 306 -17.02 16.21 8.29
CA MET A 306 -15.63 16.10 7.80
C MET A 306 -14.70 15.41 8.81
N SER A 307 -14.82 15.70 10.11
CA SER A 307 -14.00 15.04 11.16
C SER A 307 -14.22 13.52 11.20
N GLU A 308 -15.45 13.05 11.02
CA GLU A 308 -15.78 11.62 10.99
C GLU A 308 -15.17 10.94 9.74
N ILE A 309 -15.17 11.65 8.61
CA ILE A 309 -14.54 11.18 7.37
C ILE A 309 -13.02 11.09 7.53
N GLU A 310 -12.40 12.09 8.15
CA GLU A 310 -10.95 12.12 8.38
C GLU A 310 -10.49 10.99 9.31
N GLU A 311 -11.21 10.76 10.41
CA GLU A 311 -10.97 9.64 11.32
C GLU A 311 -11.10 8.31 10.58
N TYR A 312 -12.20 8.12 9.85
CA TYR A 312 -12.43 6.91 9.05
C TYR A 312 -11.32 6.66 8.01
N VAL A 313 -10.83 7.71 7.36
CA VAL A 313 -9.77 7.62 6.34
C VAL A 313 -8.41 7.23 6.94
N ARG A 314 -8.13 7.65 8.18
CA ARG A 314 -6.89 7.35 8.91
C ARG A 314 -6.91 5.95 9.56
N GLU A 315 -8.09 5.40 9.83
CA GLU A 315 -8.28 4.12 10.53
C GLU A 315 -8.96 3.04 9.67
N MET A 316 -8.52 2.91 8.41
CA MET A 316 -9.06 1.89 7.51
C MET A 316 -8.67 0.49 7.99
N HIS A 317 -9.68 -0.35 8.24
CA HIS A 317 -9.50 -1.77 8.51
C HIS A 317 -9.84 -2.56 7.26
N VAL A 318 -8.98 -3.52 6.89
CA VAL A 318 -9.07 -4.21 5.60
C VAL A 318 -8.83 -5.70 5.73
N ILE A 319 -9.32 -6.47 4.77
CA ILE A 319 -8.92 -7.86 4.54
C ILE A 319 -7.85 -7.83 3.45
N ASP A 320 -6.61 -8.19 3.78
CA ASP A 320 -5.49 -8.29 2.83
C ASP A 320 -5.24 -9.74 2.37
N ASN A 321 -5.98 -10.72 2.90
CA ASN A 321 -5.94 -12.10 2.46
C ASN A 321 -6.84 -12.31 1.23
N GLN A 322 -6.22 -12.40 0.05
CA GLN A 322 -6.92 -12.60 -1.23
C GLN A 322 -7.78 -13.87 -1.28
N ARG A 323 -7.42 -14.94 -0.54
CA ARG A 323 -8.22 -16.17 -0.51
C ARG A 323 -9.58 -15.92 0.16
N ILE A 324 -9.57 -15.18 1.28
CA ILE A 324 -10.81 -14.79 1.99
C ILE A 324 -11.67 -13.91 1.08
N LEU A 325 -11.08 -12.90 0.44
CA LEU A 325 -11.80 -12.01 -0.49
C LEU A 325 -12.44 -12.77 -1.65
N ASN A 326 -11.73 -13.74 -2.24
CA ASN A 326 -12.27 -14.59 -3.30
C ASN A 326 -13.44 -15.46 -2.80
N GLN A 327 -13.35 -16.01 -1.59
CA GLN A 327 -14.42 -16.79 -0.98
C GLN A 327 -15.67 -15.93 -0.74
N LEU A 328 -15.50 -14.71 -0.20
CA LEU A 328 -16.59 -13.75 0.00
C LEU A 328 -17.25 -13.40 -1.35
N SER A 329 -16.45 -13.06 -2.36
CA SER A 329 -16.95 -12.75 -3.70
C SER A 329 -17.74 -13.90 -4.33
N ASN A 330 -17.25 -15.15 -4.21
CA ASN A 330 -17.98 -16.32 -4.71
C ASN A 330 -19.30 -16.58 -3.96
N LYS A 331 -19.38 -16.25 -2.67
CA LYS A 331 -20.64 -16.30 -1.91
C LYS A 331 -21.64 -15.23 -2.36
N LEU A 332 -21.16 -14.06 -2.80
CA LEU A 332 -22.02 -12.99 -3.32
C LEU A 332 -22.60 -13.31 -4.70
N GLU A 333 -21.78 -13.83 -5.60
CA GLU A 333 -22.18 -14.18 -6.97
C GLU A 333 -21.50 -15.50 -7.38
N PRO A 334 -22.15 -16.66 -7.11
CA PRO A 334 -21.62 -17.98 -7.50
C PRO A 334 -21.38 -18.07 -9.00
N ARG A 335 -20.36 -18.85 -9.42
CA ARG A 335 -20.16 -19.13 -10.84
C ARG A 335 -21.35 -19.96 -11.34
N GLN A 336 -21.96 -19.55 -12.45
CA GLN A 336 -22.92 -20.39 -13.15
C GLN A 336 -22.15 -21.60 -13.70
N THR A 337 -22.52 -22.79 -13.26
CA THR A 337 -21.99 -24.09 -13.73
C THR A 337 -22.48 -24.42 -15.12
#